data_AF-A0A1V4S4H8-F1
#
_entry.id   AF-A0A1V4S4H8-F1
#
_cell.length_a   1.000
_cell.length_b   1.000
_cell.length_c   1.000
_cell.angle_alpha   90.00
_cell.angle_beta   90.00
_cell.angle_gamma   90.00
#
_symmetry.space_group_name_H-M   'P 1'
#
loop_
_entity.id
_entity.type
_entity.pdbx_description
1 polymer ?
#
loop_
_entity_poly.entity_id
_entity_poly.type
_entity_poly.pdbx_seq_one_letter_code
_entity_poly.pdbx_strand_id
1 'polypeptide(L)'
;MTFRREVRGLVQKGCGLCSDMTGEWADISVGTVEGRTDWDTVIIRTETGAGLFKQAVDEGTIEIEELPGENLDHLREAAANKRKRAKQNRGHDERDQ
;
A
#
# COMPACT_ATOMS: atom_id res chain seq x y z
N MET A 1 -14.84 12.71 -11.28
CA MET A 1 -14.94 11.95 -10.00
C MET A 1 -15.84 10.71 -10.06
N THR A 2 -16.34 10.29 -11.23
CA THR A 2 -17.33 9.19 -11.37
C THR A 2 -16.71 7.80 -11.45
N PHE A 3 -15.52 7.69 -12.05
CA PHE A 3 -14.83 6.42 -12.33
C PHE A 3 -14.60 5.51 -11.10
N ARG A 4 -14.24 6.11 -9.96
CA ARG A 4 -14.00 5.35 -8.71
C ARG A 4 -15.24 4.63 -8.18
N ARG A 5 -16.45 5.12 -8.49
CA ARG A 5 -17.72 4.50 -8.06
C ARG A 5 -18.12 3.34 -8.98
N GLU A 6 -17.88 3.48 -10.27
CA GLU A 6 -18.22 2.48 -11.29
C GLU A 6 -17.40 1.19 -11.12
N VAL A 7 -16.09 1.31 -10.84
CA VAL A 7 -15.20 0.14 -10.69
C VAL A 7 -15.42 -0.59 -9.35
N ARG A 8 -15.91 0.10 -8.31
CA ARG A 8 -16.05 -0.51 -6.97
C ARG A 8 -17.01 -1.69 -6.93
N GLY A 9 -18.04 -1.71 -7.78
CA GLY A 9 -18.96 -2.85 -7.89
C GLY A 9 -18.33 -4.12 -8.46
N LEU A 10 -17.18 -3.99 -9.14
CA LEU A 10 -16.44 -5.11 -9.74
C LEU A 10 -15.37 -5.69 -8.80
N VAL A 11 -15.06 -5.00 -7.69
CA VAL A 11 -14.05 -5.45 -6.73
C VAL A 11 -14.58 -6.65 -5.95
N GLN A 12 -13.73 -7.68 -5.78
CA GLN A 12 -14.08 -8.85 -4.98
C GLN A 12 -14.50 -8.44 -3.56
N LYS A 13 -15.66 -8.94 -3.10
CA LYS A 13 -16.26 -8.56 -1.81
C LYS A 13 -15.29 -8.68 -0.63
N GLY A 14 -14.49 -9.74 -0.60
CA GLY A 14 -13.48 -9.99 0.43
C GLY A 14 -12.41 -8.89 0.55
N CYS A 15 -12.07 -8.19 -0.54
CA CYS A 15 -11.15 -7.06 -0.48
C CYS A 15 -11.67 -5.91 0.39
N GLY A 16 -13.00 -5.81 0.54
CA GLY A 16 -13.65 -4.86 1.44
C GLY A 16 -13.37 -5.12 2.92
N LEU A 17 -12.92 -6.30 3.30
CA LEU A 17 -12.61 -6.72 4.68
C LEU A 17 -11.12 -6.62 5.02
N CYS A 18 -10.26 -6.51 4.01
CA CYS A 18 -8.82 -6.44 4.17
C CYS A 18 -8.37 -5.05 4.66
N SER A 19 -7.70 -5.02 5.80
CA SER A 19 -7.19 -3.79 6.43
C SER A 19 -5.75 -3.44 6.05
N ASP A 20 -5.01 -4.37 5.45
CA ASP A 20 -3.60 -4.19 5.09
C ASP A 20 -3.47 -3.56 3.70
N MET A 21 -2.93 -2.35 3.62
CA MET A 21 -2.68 -1.68 2.33
C MET A 21 -1.26 -1.86 1.83
N THR A 22 -0.28 -1.88 2.73
CA THR A 22 1.13 -1.71 2.39
C THR A 22 1.95 -2.98 2.58
N GLY A 23 1.31 -4.14 2.74
CA GLY A 23 2.01 -5.40 2.95
C GLY A 23 2.76 -5.39 4.28
N GLU A 24 2.05 -5.12 5.38
CA GLU A 24 2.65 -4.81 6.69
C GLU A 24 3.56 -5.92 7.25
N TRP A 25 3.43 -7.13 6.72
CA TRP A 25 4.16 -8.33 7.13
C TRP A 25 5.31 -8.73 6.19
N ALA A 26 5.56 -7.98 5.11
CA ALA A 26 6.64 -8.27 4.18
C ALA A 26 7.98 -7.68 4.67
N ASP A 27 9.10 -8.32 4.33
CA ASP A 27 10.43 -7.77 4.59
C ASP A 27 10.65 -6.43 3.84
N ILE A 28 10.18 -6.40 2.59
CA ILE A 28 10.17 -5.24 1.69
C ILE A 28 8.79 -5.15 1.06
N SER A 29 8.20 -3.96 1.05
CA SER A 29 6.96 -3.67 0.33
C SER A 29 7.23 -2.62 -0.75
N VAL A 30 6.70 -2.84 -1.95
CA VAL A 30 6.89 -1.95 -3.12
C VAL A 30 5.52 -1.56 -3.68
N GLY A 31 5.34 -0.29 -4.04
CA GLY A 31 4.16 0.17 -4.74
C GLY A 31 4.38 1.52 -5.39
N THR A 32 3.62 1.81 -6.43
CA THR A 32 3.79 3.03 -7.25
C THR A 32 3.67 4.30 -6.42
N VAL A 33 4.57 5.26 -6.64
CA VAL A 33 4.43 6.60 -6.06
C VAL A 33 3.46 7.45 -6.87
N GLU A 34 2.52 8.09 -6.19
CA GLU A 34 1.53 8.95 -6.84
C GLU A 34 2.22 10.16 -7.51
N GLY A 35 1.91 10.39 -8.79
CA GLY A 35 2.43 11.53 -9.55
C GLY A 35 3.82 11.34 -10.17
N ARG A 36 4.49 10.20 -9.95
CA ARG A 36 5.78 9.86 -10.61
C ARG A 36 5.69 8.47 -11.22
N THR A 37 5.60 8.38 -12.55
CA THR A 37 5.35 7.12 -13.26
C THR A 37 6.53 6.15 -13.27
N ASP A 38 7.75 6.67 -13.12
CA ASP A 38 8.98 5.90 -13.30
C ASP A 38 9.63 5.54 -11.95
N TRP A 39 8.89 5.74 -10.86
CA TRP A 39 9.36 5.51 -9.50
C TRP A 39 8.36 4.66 -8.72
N ASP A 40 8.89 3.87 -7.80
CA ASP A 40 8.13 3.17 -6.78
C ASP A 40 8.50 3.67 -5.39
N THR A 41 7.53 3.64 -4.48
CA THR A 41 7.74 3.76 -3.05
C THR A 41 8.14 2.40 -2.47
N VAL A 42 9.24 2.38 -1.72
CA VAL A 42 9.73 1.18 -1.03
C VAL A 42 9.65 1.36 0.48
N ILE A 43 9.07 0.38 1.17
CA ILE A 43 9.04 0.30 2.64
C ILE A 43 9.85 -0.92 3.07
N ILE A 44 10.93 -0.68 3.80
CA ILE A 44 11.81 -1.71 4.36
C ILE A 44 11.42 -1.93 5.82
N ARG A 45 11.17 -3.18 6.23
CA ARG A 45 10.64 -3.48 7.58
C ARG A 45 11.59 -4.32 8.44
N THR A 46 12.27 -5.28 7.83
CA THR A 46 13.12 -6.24 8.55
C THR A 46 14.59 -6.05 8.22
N GLU A 47 15.47 -6.58 9.07
CA GLU A 47 16.92 -6.57 8.83
C GLU A 47 17.29 -7.32 7.55
N THR A 48 16.61 -8.44 7.27
CA THR A 48 16.77 -9.19 6.01
C THR A 48 16.41 -8.32 4.81
N GLY A 49 15.27 -7.63 4.87
CA GLY A 49 14.87 -6.69 3.82
C GLY A 49 15.87 -5.55 3.63
N ALA A 50 16.39 -4.99 4.73
CA ALA A 50 17.39 -3.93 4.68
C ALA A 50 18.70 -4.40 4.03
N GLY A 51 19.15 -5.62 4.35
CA GLY A 51 20.34 -6.22 3.75
C GLY A 51 20.20 -6.40 2.24
N LEU A 52 19.08 -6.98 1.79
CA LEU A 52 18.78 -7.19 0.36
C LEU A 52 18.67 -5.87 -0.39
N PHE A 53 17.97 -4.89 0.17
CA PHE A 53 17.82 -3.58 -0.47
C PHE A 53 19.16 -2.86 -0.60
N LYS A 54 19.98 -2.86 0.47
CA LYS A 54 21.31 -2.26 0.43
C LYS A 54 22.19 -2.91 -0.63
N GLN A 55 22.18 -4.25 -0.73
CA GLN A 55 22.93 -4.96 -1.75
C GLN A 55 22.52 -4.52 -3.16
N ALA A 56 21.22 -4.41 -3.44
CA ALA A 56 20.72 -3.97 -4.75
C ALA A 56 21.15 -2.53 -5.10
N VAL A 57 21.19 -1.63 -4.11
CA VAL A 57 21.72 -0.27 -4.28
C VAL A 57 23.22 -0.27 -4.52
N ASP A 58 23.99 -1.02 -3.72
CA ASP A 58 25.46 -1.11 -3.84
C ASP A 58 25.89 -1.70 -5.21
N GLU A 59 25.11 -2.64 -5.75
CA GLU A 59 25.32 -3.25 -7.07
C GLU A 59 24.92 -2.32 -8.24
N GLY A 60 24.25 -1.19 -7.95
CA GLY A 60 23.74 -0.27 -8.97
C GLY A 60 22.55 -0.82 -9.76
N THR A 61 21.89 -1.86 -9.24
CA THR A 61 20.71 -2.48 -9.87
C THR A 61 19.46 -1.60 -9.74
N ILE A 62 19.41 -0.76 -8.70
CA ILE A 62 18.31 0.18 -8.45
C ILE A 62 18.87 1.55 -8.05
N GLU A 63 18.15 2.61 -8.42
CA GLU A 63 18.41 3.98 -7.98
C GLU A 63 17.49 4.34 -6.83
N ILE A 64 17.94 5.25 -5.95
CA ILE A 64 17.17 5.68 -4.78
C ILE A 64 17.06 7.20 -4.72
N GLU A 65 15.90 7.66 -4.26
CA GLU A 65 15.62 9.05 -3.96
C GLU A 65 14.79 9.11 -2.68
N GLU A 66 14.89 10.22 -1.95
CA GLU A 66 14.05 10.45 -0.78
C GLU A 66 12.58 10.63 -1.20
N LEU A 67 11.68 9.94 -0.51
CA LEU A 67 10.25 10.06 -0.77
C LEU A 67 9.75 11.46 -0.32
N PRO A 68 9.11 12.25 -1.20
CA PRO A 68 8.57 13.54 -0.79
C PRO A 68 7.52 13.40 0.32
N GLY A 69 7.52 14.33 1.28
CA GLY A 69 6.63 14.27 2.45
C GLY A 69 5.14 14.22 2.10
N GLU A 70 4.72 14.95 1.06
CA GLU A 70 3.34 14.94 0.56
C GLU A 70 2.92 13.53 0.09
N ASN A 71 3.79 12.81 -0.62
CA ASN A 71 3.53 11.43 -1.03
C ASN A 71 3.40 10.49 0.16
N LEU A 72 4.21 10.68 1.20
CA LEU A 72 4.09 9.90 2.44
C LEU A 72 2.76 10.16 3.16
N ASP A 73 2.30 11.40 3.20
CA ASP A 73 1.02 11.77 3.81
C ASP A 73 -0.18 11.20 3.03
N HIS A 74 -0.13 11.25 1.69
CA HIS A 74 -1.13 10.58 0.85
C HIS A 74 -1.16 9.07 1.07
N LEU A 75 0.01 8.42 1.14
CA LEU A 75 0.11 6.99 1.43
C LEU A 75 -0.51 6.64 2.80
N ARG A 76 -0.23 7.44 3.83
CA ARG A 76 -0.82 7.29 5.17
C ARG A 76 -2.34 7.45 5.14
N GLU A 77 -2.85 8.45 4.43
CA GLU A 77 -4.29 8.68 4.29
C GLU A 77 -4.97 7.51 3.57
N ALA A 78 -4.39 7.04 2.47
CA ALA A 78 -4.91 5.90 1.71
C ALA A 78 -4.97 4.62 2.56
N ALA A 79 -3.92 4.36 3.35
CA ALA A 79 -3.86 3.20 4.25
C ALA A 79 -4.91 3.30 5.37
N ALA A 80 -5.03 4.47 6.01
CA ALA A 80 -6.07 4.73 7.01
C ALA A 80 -7.48 4.55 6.43
N ASN A 81 -7.71 5.05 5.22
CA ASN A 81 -8.97 4.89 4.51
C ASN A 81 -9.29 3.42 4.21
N LYS A 82 -8.30 2.58 3.88
CA LYS A 82 -8.50 1.12 3.72
C LYS A 82 -8.90 0.46 5.04
N ARG A 83 -8.17 0.74 6.11
CA ARG A 83 -8.46 0.23 7.47
C ARG A 83 -9.87 0.62 7.93
N LYS A 84 -10.29 1.87 7.69
CA LYS A 84 -11.63 2.36 8.01
C LYS A 84 -12.73 1.58 7.26
N ARG A 85 -12.57 1.37 5.95
CA ARG A 85 -13.51 0.58 5.13
C ARG A 85 -13.60 -0.87 5.62
N ALA A 86 -12.46 -1.49 5.90
CA ALA A 86 -12.41 -2.84 6.46
C ALA A 86 -13.20 -2.96 7.76
N LYS A 87 -13.01 -2.03 8.70
CA LYS A 87 -13.76 -2.00 9.96
C LYS A 87 -15.27 -1.84 9.76
N GLN A 88 -15.68 -0.96 8.83
CA GLN A 88 -17.10 -0.73 8.53
C GLN A 88 -17.77 -1.97 7.92
N ASN A 89 -17.06 -2.70 7.06
CA ASN A 89 -17.60 -3.88 6.38
C ASN A 89 -17.63 -5.12 7.28
N ARG A 90 -16.67 -5.27 8.22
CA ARG A 90 -16.70 -6.36 9.22
C ARG A 90 -17.97 -6.35 10.06
N GLY A 91 -18.45 -5.16 10.46
CA GLY A 91 -19.70 -5.04 11.21
C GLY A 91 -20.97 -5.32 10.40
N HIS A 92 -20.87 -5.56 9.09
CA HIS A 92 -22.01 -5.93 8.23
C HIS A 92 -22.12 -7.47 8.07
N ASP A 93 -20.98 -8.17 8.07
CA ASP A 93 -20.89 -9.63 7.89
C ASP A 93 -21.45 -10.44 9.08
N GLU A 94 -21.46 -9.85 10.29
CA GLU A 94 -22.03 -10.45 11.51
C GLU A 94 -23.56 -10.33 11.61
N ARG A 95 -24.20 -9.51 10.76
CA ARG A 95 -25.66 -9.27 10.78
C ARG A 95 -26.42 -10.04 9.69
N ASP A 96 -25.69 -10.67 8.77
CA ASP A 96 -26.22 -11.46 7.65
C ASP A 96 -25.95 -12.97 7.84
N GLN A 97 -25.56 -13.39 9.05
CA GLN A 97 -25.49 -14.79 9.52
C GLN A 97 -26.46 -14.98 10.69
#